data_AF-A0A3B9QBG0-F1
#
_entry.id   AF-A0A3B9QBG0-F1
#
_cell.length_a   1.000
_cell.length_b   1.000
_cell.length_c   1.000
_cell.angle_alpha   90.00
_cell.angle_beta   90.00
_cell.angle_gamma   90.00
#
_symmetry.space_group_name_H-M   'P 1'
#
loop_
_entity.id
_entity.type
_entity.pdbx_description
1 polymer ?
#
loop_
_entity_poly.entity_id
_entity_poly.type
_entity_poly.pdbx_seq_one_letter_code
_entity_poly.pdbx_strand_id
1 'polypeptide(L)'
;MKSRKQRKMNFSFMWAFIGLIAITFAIRQVEVIRIRNRLMQLESEIEYYMMLNSALEEQIETLQSDEYIEKTAREKLGLVMPGEVQYIPIKDGNGRYDGTTP
;
A
#
# COMPACT_ATOMS: atom_id res chain seq x y z
N MET A 1 -74.90 -27.82 8.99
CA MET A 1 -73.91 -28.43 8.08
C MET A 1 -72.71 -27.51 7.95
N LYS A 2 -71.51 -27.91 8.42
CA LYS A 2 -70.36 -27.01 8.60
C LYS A 2 -69.10 -27.67 8.01
N SER A 3 -68.64 -27.24 6.83
CA SER A 3 -67.25 -27.43 6.36
C SER A 3 -67.00 -26.80 4.98
N ARG A 4 -66.74 -25.49 4.95
CA ARG A 4 -65.99 -24.85 3.85
C ARG A 4 -64.87 -24.00 4.45
N LYS A 5 -63.92 -24.65 5.13
CA LYS A 5 -62.79 -23.97 5.78
C LYS A 5 -61.46 -24.70 5.60
N GLN A 6 -61.24 -25.38 4.48
CA GLN A 6 -59.97 -26.07 4.21
C GLN A 6 -59.04 -25.35 3.22
N ARG A 7 -59.54 -24.42 2.38
CA ARG A 7 -58.69 -23.74 1.37
C ARG A 7 -57.79 -22.63 1.93
N LYS A 8 -58.18 -21.95 3.00
CA LYS A 8 -57.37 -20.86 3.60
C LYS A 8 -56.18 -21.35 4.43
N MET A 9 -56.24 -22.58 4.96
CA MET A 9 -55.18 -23.15 5.79
C MET A 9 -53.97 -23.59 4.96
N ASN A 10 -54.22 -24.16 3.76
CA ASN A 10 -53.15 -24.53 2.83
C ASN A 10 -52.48 -23.29 2.20
N PHE A 11 -53.24 -22.20 1.97
CA PHE A 11 -52.68 -20.94 1.47
C PHE A 11 -51.75 -20.27 2.48
N SER A 12 -52.09 -20.34 3.78
CA SER A 12 -51.22 -19.83 4.85
C SER A 12 -49.92 -20.63 4.93
N PHE A 13 -50.00 -21.96 4.77
CA PHE A 13 -48.82 -22.82 4.79
C PHE A 13 -47.94 -22.61 3.54
N MET A 14 -48.56 -22.41 2.38
CA MET A 14 -47.85 -22.06 1.13
C MET A 14 -47.13 -20.71 1.23
N TRP A 15 -47.76 -19.69 1.81
CA TRP A 15 -47.12 -18.41 2.07
C TRP A 15 -45.97 -18.51 3.09
N ALA A 16 -46.12 -19.32 4.14
CA ALA A 16 -45.05 -19.60 5.09
C ALA A 16 -43.86 -20.30 4.42
N PHE A 17 -44.12 -21.26 3.52
CA PHE A 17 -43.09 -21.95 2.76
C PHE A 17 -42.32 -21.01 1.81
N ILE A 18 -43.05 -20.14 1.10
CA ILE A 18 -42.45 -19.10 0.24
C ILE A 18 -41.62 -18.11 1.06
N GLY A 19 -42.11 -17.69 2.23
CA GLY A 19 -41.36 -16.83 3.14
C GLY A 19 -40.05 -17.48 3.63
N LEU A 20 -40.08 -18.78 3.94
CA LEU A 20 -38.89 -19.53 4.36
C LEU A 20 -37.82 -19.58 3.25
N ILE A 21 -38.25 -19.83 2.00
CA ILE A 21 -37.34 -19.81 0.85
C ILE A 21 -36.77 -18.40 0.63
N ALA A 22 -37.59 -17.35 0.74
CA ALA A 22 -37.13 -15.97 0.58
C ALA A 22 -36.12 -15.57 1.66
N ILE A 23 -36.33 -15.98 2.92
CA ILE A 23 -35.40 -15.69 4.03
C ILE A 23 -34.06 -16.40 3.82
N THR A 24 -34.08 -17.68 3.44
CA THR A 24 -32.83 -18.42 3.19
C THR A 24 -32.06 -17.84 2.00
N PHE A 25 -32.76 -17.43 0.93
CA PHE A 25 -32.16 -16.75 -0.21
C PHE A 25 -31.56 -15.39 0.17
N ALA A 26 -32.26 -14.58 0.97
CA ALA A 26 -31.76 -13.28 1.42
C ALA A 26 -30.47 -13.39 2.23
N ILE A 27 -30.36 -14.38 3.13
CA ILE A 27 -29.15 -14.62 3.93
C ILE A 27 -27.95 -14.96 3.03
N ARG A 28 -28.16 -15.80 2.00
CA ARG A 28 -27.10 -16.18 1.05
C ARG A 28 -26.59 -15.00 0.23
N GLN A 29 -27.48 -14.09 -0.17
CA GLN A 29 -27.10 -12.92 -0.96
C GLN A 29 -26.19 -11.95 -0.17
N VAL A 30 -26.43 -11.79 1.14
CA VAL A 30 -25.59 -10.95 2.00
C VAL A 30 -24.17 -11.53 2.13
N GLU A 31 -24.04 -12.85 2.22
CA GLU A 31 -22.75 -13.52 2.30
C GLU A 31 -21.90 -13.30 1.04
N VAL A 32 -22.52 -13.42 -0.14
CA VAL A 32 -21.85 -13.17 -1.43
C VAL A 32 -21.38 -11.72 -1.55
N ILE A 33 -22.21 -10.75 -1.15
CA ILE A 33 -21.83 -9.32 -1.20
C ILE A 33 -20.64 -9.05 -0.26
N ARG A 34 -20.64 -9.62 0.96
CA ARG A 34 -19.53 -9.47 1.90
C ARG A 34 -18.23 -10.05 1.35
N ILE A 35 -18.28 -11.23 0.73
CA ILE A 35 -17.10 -11.87 0.13
C ILE A 35 -16.55 -11.02 -1.01
N ARG A 36 -17.42 -10.51 -1.90
CA ARG A 36 -17.00 -9.63 -3.00
C ARG A 36 -16.35 -8.35 -2.51
N ASN A 37 -16.91 -7.71 -1.48
CA ASN A 37 -16.32 -6.51 -0.91
C ASN A 37 -14.94 -6.77 -0.28
N ARG A 38 -14.77 -7.91 0.39
CA ARG A 38 -13.45 -8.32 0.93
C ARG A 38 -12.43 -8.57 -0.19
N LEU A 39 -12.85 -9.20 -1.29
CA LEU A 39 -11.97 -9.40 -2.44
C LEU A 39 -11.50 -8.07 -3.03
N MET A 40 -12.40 -7.11 -3.25
CA MET A 40 -12.02 -5.78 -3.76
C MET A 40 -11.06 -5.06 -2.81
N GLN A 41 -11.27 -5.16 -1.49
CA GLN A 41 -10.36 -4.57 -0.50
C GLN A 41 -8.97 -5.21 -0.56
N LEU A 42 -8.90 -6.54 -0.56
CA LEU A 42 -7.63 -7.27 -0.65
C LEU A 42 -6.88 -6.94 -1.94
N GLU A 43 -7.59 -6.87 -3.07
CA GLU A 43 -7.00 -6.55 -4.36
C GLU A 43 -6.40 -5.13 -4.38
N SER A 44 -7.13 -4.16 -3.81
CA SER A 44 -6.60 -2.79 -3.65
C SER A 44 -5.39 -2.73 -2.71
N GLU A 45 -5.36 -3.57 -1.68
CA GLU A 45 -4.26 -3.63 -0.72
C GLU A 45 -3.00 -4.25 -1.36
N ILE A 46 -3.17 -5.29 -2.18
CA ILE A 46 -2.09 -5.89 -2.97
C ILE A 46 -1.52 -4.86 -3.94
N GLU A 47 -2.36 -4.15 -4.68
CA GLU A 47 -1.91 -3.13 -5.63
C GLU A 47 -1.13 -2.01 -4.93
N TYR A 48 -1.62 -1.55 -3.78
CA TYR A 48 -0.92 -0.57 -2.95
C TYR A 48 0.46 -1.05 -2.50
N TYR A 49 0.57 -2.28 -1.98
CA TYR A 49 1.86 -2.82 -1.54
C TYR A 49 2.81 -3.12 -2.70
N MET A 50 2.30 -3.52 -3.86
CA MET A 50 3.13 -3.71 -5.06
C MET A 50 3.76 -2.38 -5.52
N MET A 51 2.95 -1.31 -5.58
CA MET A 51 3.44 0.02 -5.91
C MET A 51 4.46 0.52 -4.88
N LEU A 52 4.17 0.32 -3.58
CA LEU A 52 5.09 0.70 -2.52
C LEU A 52 6.41 -0.06 -2.60
N ASN A 53 6.37 -1.36 -2.86
CA ASN A 53 7.58 -2.17 -3.00
C ASN A 53 8.42 -1.71 -4.20
N SER A 54 7.80 -1.49 -5.36
CA SER A 54 8.49 -0.97 -6.54
C SER A 54 9.17 0.38 -6.27
N ALA A 55 8.49 1.29 -5.57
CA ALA A 55 9.06 2.59 -5.22
C ALA A 55 10.20 2.48 -4.19
N LEU A 56 10.15 1.49 -3.29
CA LEU A 56 11.23 1.23 -2.34
C LEU A 56 12.44 0.58 -3.02
N GLU A 57 12.22 -0.34 -3.96
CA GLU A 57 13.28 -0.94 -4.78
C GLU A 57 14.03 0.13 -5.60
N GLU A 58 13.31 1.05 -6.24
CA GLU A 58 13.92 2.18 -6.96
C GLU A 58 14.74 3.07 -6.01
N GLN A 59 14.23 3.38 -4.82
CA GLN A 59 14.97 4.15 -3.82
C GLN A 59 16.24 3.43 -3.38
N ILE A 60 16.18 2.12 -3.14
CA ILE A 60 17.34 1.31 -2.77
C ILE A 60 18.38 1.35 -3.89
N GLU A 61 17.98 1.13 -5.15
CA GLU A 61 18.88 1.19 -6.30
C GLU A 61 19.55 2.56 -6.42
N THR A 62 18.78 3.63 -6.23
CA THR A 62 19.32 5.01 -6.25
C THR A 62 20.35 5.24 -5.14
N LEU A 63 20.06 4.77 -3.92
CA LEU A 63 20.96 4.87 -2.76
C LEU A 63 22.20 3.97 -2.87
N GLN A 64 22.10 2.87 -3.64
CA GLN A 64 23.20 1.95 -3.89
C GLN A 64 24.04 2.34 -5.10
N SER A 65 23.64 3.37 -5.87
CA SER A 65 24.44 3.88 -6.97
C SER A 65 25.82 4.38 -6.48
N ASP A 66 26.86 4.09 -7.25
CA ASP A 66 28.24 4.49 -6.94
C ASP A 66 28.37 6.01 -6.73
N GLU A 67 27.59 6.81 -7.47
CA GLU A 67 27.54 8.27 -7.33
C GLU A 67 27.01 8.70 -5.95
N TYR A 68 25.92 8.08 -5.47
CA TYR A 68 25.37 8.39 -4.15
C TYR A 68 26.31 7.92 -3.02
N ILE A 69 26.98 6.78 -3.21
CA ILE A 69 27.98 6.25 -2.28
C ILE A 69 29.20 7.17 -2.22
N GLU A 70 29.77 7.58 -3.35
CA GLU A 70 30.90 8.50 -3.45
C GLU A 70 30.57 9.85 -2.82
N LYS A 71 29.40 10.41 -3.14
CA LYS A 71 28.92 11.67 -2.55
C LYS A 71 28.77 11.56 -1.04
N THR A 72 28.14 10.50 -0.54
CA THR A 72 27.99 10.27 0.90
C THR A 72 29.33 10.07 1.59
N ALA A 73 30.27 9.35 0.96
CA ALA A 73 31.62 9.14 1.49
C ALA A 73 32.41 10.45 1.57
N ARG A 74 32.32 11.32 0.56
CA ARG A 74 32.92 12.66 0.58
C ARG A 74 32.29 13.57 1.64
N GLU A 75 30.97 13.61 1.73
CA GLU A 75 30.24 14.53 2.62
C GLU A 75 30.26 14.10 4.09
N LYS A 76 30.06 12.80 4.37
CA LYS A 76 29.94 12.31 5.76
C LYS A 76 31.25 11.78 6.33
N LEU A 77 32.09 11.19 5.49
CA LEU A 77 33.34 10.55 5.93
C LEU A 77 34.57 11.35 5.53
N GLY A 78 34.44 12.39 4.71
CA GLY A 78 35.56 13.18 4.20
C GLY A 78 36.52 12.37 3.32
N LEU A 79 36.08 11.21 2.82
CA LEU A 79 36.91 10.29 2.05
C LEU A 79 37.09 10.82 0.63
N VAL A 80 38.31 10.70 0.11
CA VAL A 80 38.70 11.03 -1.28
C VAL A 80 39.26 9.79 -1.96
N MET A 81 39.19 9.71 -3.29
CA MET A 81 39.73 8.53 -3.99
C MET A 81 41.26 8.43 -3.85
N PRO A 82 41.84 7.23 -3.91
CA PRO A 82 43.29 7.05 -3.89
C PRO A 82 43.94 7.84 -5.03
N GLY A 83 44.69 8.91 -4.70
CA GLY A 83 45.33 9.81 -5.68
C GLY A 83 44.72 11.21 -5.78
N GLU A 84 43.60 11.49 -5.11
CA GLU A 84 43.02 12.84 -4.99
C GLU A 84 43.55 13.57 -3.73
N VAL A 85 43.84 14.87 -3.83
CA VAL A 85 44.30 15.72 -2.71
C VAL A 85 43.12 16.55 -2.19
N GLN A 86 42.83 16.45 -0.89
CA GLN A 86 41.77 17.23 -0.25
C GLN A 86 42.23 18.69 -0.03
N TYR A 87 41.55 19.64 -0.68
CA TYR A 87 41.76 21.08 -0.44
C TYR A 87 40.80 21.57 0.64
N ILE A 88 41.34 21.96 1.80
CA ILE A 88 40.58 22.63 2.86
C ILE A 88 40.87 24.13 2.75
N PRO A 89 39.91 24.98 2.36
CA PRO A 89 40.13 26.42 2.31
C PRO A 89 40.35 26.96 3.73
N ILE A 90 41.57 27.41 4.02
CA ILE A 90 41.89 28.07 5.28
C ILE A 90 41.34 29.49 5.21
N LYS A 91 40.43 29.82 6.13
CA LYS A 91 39.93 31.18 6.31
C LYS A 91 40.98 31.95 7.11
N ASP A 92 41.50 33.04 6.55
CA ASP A 92 42.36 33.94 7.32
C ASP A 92 41.54 34.63 8.43
N GLY A 93 42.22 35.19 9.45
CA GLY A 93 41.58 35.86 10.59
C GLY A 93 40.68 37.05 10.23
N ASN A 94 40.65 37.46 8.96
CA ASN A 94 39.82 38.53 8.41
C ASN A 94 38.67 38.01 7.51
N GLY A 95 38.48 36.69 7.44
CA GLY A 95 37.36 36.07 6.71
C GLY A 95 37.51 36.07 5.19
N ARG A 96 38.72 36.30 4.66
CA ARG A 96 39.02 36.25 3.23
C ARG A 96 39.62 34.89 2.88
N TYR A 97 39.27 34.37 1.71
CA TYR A 97 39.89 33.17 1.17
C TYR A 97 41.24 33.57 0.57
N ASP A 98 42.32 32.95 1.05
CA ASP A 98 43.66 33.14 0.50
C ASP A 98 43.72 32.56 -0.91
N GLY A 99 43.96 33.42 -1.89
CA GLY A 99 43.87 33.12 -3.33
C GLY A 99 45.14 32.50 -3.91
N THR A 100 46.05 31.98 -3.08
CA THR A 100 47.38 31.51 -3.53
C THR A 100 47.51 29.99 -3.66
N THR A 101 46.42 29.25 -3.81
CA THR A 101 46.51 27.85 -4.27
C THR A 101 46.61 27.84 -5.81
N PRO A 102 47.58 27.16 -6.42
CA PRO A 102 47.76 27.09 -7.88
C PRO A 102 46.55 26.52 -8.63
#